data_AF-D0P084-F1
#
_entry.id   AF-D0P084-F1
#
_cell.length_a   1.000
_cell.length_b   1.000
_cell.length_c   1.000
_cell.angle_alpha   90.00
_cell.angle_beta   90.00
_cell.angle_gamma   90.00
#
_symmetry.space_group_name_H-M   'P 1'
#
loop_
_entity.id
_entity.type
_entity.pdbx_description
1 polymer ?
#
loop_
_entity_poly.entity_id
_entity_poly.type
_entity_poly.pdbx_seq_one_letter_code
_entity_poly.pdbx_strand_id
1 'polypeptide(L)'
;MQSHRRLDAYVPSLVGVDSAREAGIRGNDVVVGITDTGLYLYHDQFDQDERDIFVSIKLSARKVVMYNGWANKADEAETITCGHGTHVAGLLAGSSFSGKHANLGIADKARIAFMDIGTQSETCTGQLHCAVSLATPADASDLLESQIDAGAKIFSFSWGTPGSDYSSQARDLDAFIYENPDVLVVVAAGNSGESSTTGQRTISSPSGAKNVISVGASLNSAASFTDFGCPDVFNERTVASFSSAGPTTDGRLKPDVVAPGMSLLSSQSEAPGSTKESSATCSLQGTSQATPVITGVAVLLYEWLRDGWWKNGTKNPAYAMKTVPASLLKALIIHMVLSPVRVWLPTLQM
;
A
#
# COMPACT_ATOMS: atom_id res chain seq x y z
N MET A 1 24.01 -7.12 -26.18
CA MET A 1 22.63 -6.69 -25.88
C MET A 1 22.51 -6.60 -24.37
N GLN A 2 22.62 -5.39 -23.81
CA GLN A 2 22.42 -5.16 -22.39
C GLN A 2 20.96 -5.45 -22.07
N SER A 3 20.71 -6.48 -21.27
CA SER A 3 19.40 -6.69 -20.68
C SER A 3 19.15 -5.54 -19.71
N HIS A 4 18.28 -4.60 -20.06
CA HIS A 4 17.67 -3.72 -19.07
C HIS A 4 16.92 -4.62 -18.09
N ARG A 5 17.58 -4.96 -16.97
CA ARG A 5 16.98 -5.73 -15.88
C ARG A 5 15.85 -4.90 -15.31
N ARG A 6 14.63 -5.42 -15.42
CA ARG A 6 13.43 -4.71 -14.97
C ARG A 6 13.49 -4.50 -13.45
N LEU A 7 13.23 -3.26 -13.03
CA LEU A 7 13.27 -2.81 -11.63
C LEU A 7 12.13 -3.42 -10.78
N ASP A 8 11.11 -4.02 -11.40
CA ASP A 8 9.91 -4.60 -10.78
C ASP A 8 10.11 -6.03 -10.24
N ALA A 9 10.96 -6.83 -10.87
CA ALA A 9 11.18 -8.23 -10.50
C ALA A 9 11.82 -8.43 -9.12
N TYR A 10 12.22 -7.34 -8.43
CA TYR A 10 12.93 -7.41 -7.16
C TYR A 10 12.08 -7.13 -5.93
N VAL A 11 10.96 -6.37 -6.02
CA VAL A 11 10.25 -5.95 -4.80
C VAL A 11 9.67 -7.13 -4.02
N PRO A 12 8.94 -8.09 -4.65
CA PRO A 12 8.44 -9.27 -3.94
C PRO A 12 9.57 -10.10 -3.32
N SER A 13 10.68 -10.28 -4.03
CA SER A 13 11.85 -11.01 -3.53
C SER A 13 12.52 -10.28 -2.37
N LEU A 14 12.61 -8.95 -2.43
CA LEU A 14 13.22 -8.11 -1.40
C LEU A 14 12.43 -8.14 -0.09
N VAL A 15 11.10 -8.18 -0.16
CA VAL A 15 10.26 -8.34 1.03
C VAL A 15 9.99 -9.81 1.38
N GLY A 16 10.65 -10.74 0.70
CA GLY A 16 10.67 -12.17 1.05
C GLY A 16 9.35 -12.91 0.83
N VAL A 17 8.50 -12.46 -0.11
CA VAL A 17 7.17 -13.07 -0.34
C VAL A 17 7.16 -14.19 -1.40
N ASP A 18 8.29 -14.46 -2.06
CA ASP A 18 8.36 -15.46 -3.12
C ASP A 18 7.97 -16.85 -2.63
N SER A 19 8.46 -17.24 -1.46
CA SER A 19 8.17 -18.53 -0.87
C SER A 19 6.69 -18.69 -0.52
N ALA A 20 6.06 -17.63 0.02
CA ALA A 20 4.61 -17.61 0.26
C ALA A 20 3.82 -17.78 -1.04
N ARG A 21 4.24 -17.11 -2.13
CA ARG A 21 3.60 -17.21 -3.45
C ARG A 21 3.75 -18.60 -4.06
N GLU A 22 4.92 -19.22 -3.93
CA GLU A 22 5.18 -20.61 -4.36
C GLU A 22 4.28 -21.60 -3.61
N ALA A 23 4.03 -21.36 -2.32
CA ALA A 23 3.07 -22.12 -1.52
C ALA A 23 1.59 -21.81 -1.85
N GLY A 24 1.34 -20.86 -2.75
CA GLY A 24 0.00 -20.45 -3.18
C GLY A 24 -0.66 -19.37 -2.32
N ILE A 25 0.03 -18.82 -1.32
CA ILE A 25 -0.43 -17.72 -0.48
C ILE A 25 -0.22 -16.41 -1.24
N ARG A 26 -1.31 -15.84 -1.76
CA ARG A 26 -1.26 -14.73 -2.75
C ARG A 26 -2.29 -13.63 -2.48
N GLY A 27 -2.99 -13.69 -1.34
CA GLY A 27 -4.13 -12.85 -1.00
C GLY A 27 -5.47 -13.50 -1.36
N ASN A 28 -5.55 -14.83 -1.42
CA ASN A 28 -6.77 -15.52 -1.84
C ASN A 28 -7.91 -15.24 -0.85
N ASP A 29 -9.09 -14.90 -1.38
CA ASP A 29 -10.29 -14.57 -0.60
C ASP A 29 -10.10 -13.43 0.41
N VAL A 30 -9.17 -12.50 0.14
CA VAL A 30 -8.98 -11.28 0.94
C VAL A 30 -9.45 -10.08 0.13
N VAL A 31 -10.26 -9.22 0.76
CA VAL A 31 -10.55 -7.87 0.26
C VAL A 31 -9.68 -6.90 1.04
N VAL A 32 -8.98 -6.01 0.34
CA VAL A 32 -8.18 -4.93 0.92
C VAL A 32 -8.85 -3.60 0.64
N GLY A 33 -8.89 -2.74 1.66
CA GLY A 33 -9.33 -1.36 1.52
C GLY A 33 -8.18 -0.48 1.03
N ILE A 34 -8.42 0.34 0.02
CA ILE A 34 -7.46 1.35 -0.45
C ILE A 34 -8.18 2.69 -0.47
N THR A 35 -7.60 3.68 0.22
CA THR A 35 -8.10 5.05 0.19
C THR A 35 -7.04 5.95 -0.42
N ASP A 36 -7.33 6.50 -1.60
CA ASP A 36 -6.35 7.25 -2.40
C ASP A 36 -7.05 8.16 -3.45
N THR A 37 -6.32 8.71 -4.42
CA THR A 37 -6.77 9.73 -5.39
C THR A 37 -7.71 9.21 -6.49
N GLY A 38 -7.82 7.90 -6.68
CA GLY A 38 -8.54 7.32 -7.82
C GLY A 38 -7.89 6.03 -8.35
N LEU A 39 -8.67 5.24 -9.10
CA LEU A 39 -8.25 3.93 -9.62
C LEU A 39 -8.73 3.71 -11.06
N TYR A 40 -7.76 3.56 -11.96
CA TYR A 40 -8.02 3.33 -13.38
C TYR A 40 -8.48 1.89 -13.67
N LEU A 41 -9.80 1.69 -13.74
CA LEU A 41 -10.40 0.36 -13.91
C LEU A 41 -10.12 -0.32 -15.26
N TYR A 42 -9.77 0.46 -16.29
CA TYR A 42 -9.44 -0.03 -17.64
C TYR A 42 -7.94 -0.38 -17.77
N HIS A 43 -7.21 -0.44 -16.65
CA HIS A 43 -5.85 -0.97 -16.64
C HIS A 43 -5.89 -2.49 -16.55
N ASP A 44 -5.09 -3.21 -17.35
CA ASP A 44 -5.00 -4.68 -17.39
C ASP A 44 -4.82 -5.33 -16.00
N GLN A 45 -4.21 -4.62 -15.05
CA GLN A 45 -4.03 -5.09 -13.67
C GLN A 45 -5.32 -5.11 -12.83
N PHE A 46 -6.32 -4.31 -13.21
CA PHE A 46 -7.61 -4.14 -12.52
C PHE A 46 -8.82 -4.50 -13.39
N ASP A 47 -8.58 -4.67 -14.69
CA ASP A 47 -9.59 -4.93 -15.70
C ASP A 47 -10.49 -6.13 -15.33
N GLN A 48 -11.79 -6.01 -15.58
CA GLN A 48 -12.80 -7.00 -15.26
C GLN A 48 -14.07 -6.73 -16.08
N ASP A 49 -14.87 -7.77 -16.30
CA ASP A 49 -16.15 -7.65 -17.02
C ASP A 49 -17.17 -6.82 -16.22
N GLU A 50 -17.22 -6.99 -14.90
CA GLU A 50 -18.17 -6.31 -14.01
C GLU A 50 -17.62 -4.97 -13.52
N ARG A 51 -17.84 -3.88 -14.29
CA ARG A 51 -17.34 -2.52 -13.95
C ARG A 51 -18.37 -1.62 -13.26
N ASP A 52 -19.61 -2.07 -13.09
CA ASP A 52 -20.67 -1.32 -12.38
C ASP A 52 -20.57 -1.47 -10.85
N ILE A 53 -19.44 -1.00 -10.32
CA ILE A 53 -19.03 -1.13 -8.90
C ILE A 53 -19.20 0.17 -8.09
N PHE A 54 -19.66 1.23 -8.76
CA PHE A 54 -19.93 2.54 -8.17
C PHE A 54 -21.31 2.60 -7.50
N VAL A 55 -22.22 1.69 -7.87
CA VAL A 55 -23.61 1.68 -7.40
C VAL A 55 -23.82 0.68 -6.27
N SER A 56 -23.09 -0.43 -6.27
CA SER A 56 -23.24 -1.50 -5.28
C SER A 56 -21.97 -2.33 -5.16
N ILE A 57 -21.78 -2.96 -4.00
CA ILE A 57 -20.70 -3.92 -3.77
C ILE A 57 -20.94 -5.17 -4.64
N LYS A 58 -19.93 -5.53 -5.45
CA LYS A 58 -19.92 -6.69 -6.34
C LYS A 58 -18.88 -7.70 -5.90
N LEU A 59 -19.23 -8.58 -4.97
CA LEU A 59 -18.31 -9.62 -4.48
C LEU A 59 -17.96 -10.66 -5.55
N SER A 60 -18.72 -10.75 -6.65
CA SER A 60 -18.39 -11.57 -7.83
C SER A 60 -17.29 -10.98 -8.70
N ALA A 61 -17.00 -9.68 -8.56
CA ALA A 61 -16.01 -9.01 -9.38
C ALA A 61 -14.62 -9.63 -9.19
N ARG A 62 -13.87 -9.71 -10.30
CA ARG A 62 -12.55 -10.34 -10.34
C ARG A 62 -11.56 -9.63 -9.43
N LYS A 63 -11.52 -8.30 -9.47
CA LYS A 63 -10.45 -7.51 -8.83
C LYS A 63 -10.98 -6.40 -7.96
N VAL A 64 -11.82 -5.52 -8.46
CA VAL A 64 -12.37 -4.39 -7.70
C VAL A 64 -13.82 -4.68 -7.37
N VAL A 65 -14.12 -4.89 -6.09
CA VAL A 65 -15.46 -5.29 -5.61
C VAL A 65 -16.32 -4.09 -5.22
N MET A 66 -15.70 -2.93 -5.03
CA MET A 66 -16.36 -1.69 -4.63
C MET A 66 -15.49 -0.50 -5.05
N TYR A 67 -16.13 0.56 -5.57
CA TYR A 67 -15.51 1.86 -5.75
C TYR A 67 -16.45 2.95 -5.20
N ASN A 68 -15.99 3.77 -4.27
CA ASN A 68 -16.75 4.90 -3.75
C ASN A 68 -16.05 6.22 -4.10
N GLY A 69 -16.65 7.00 -5.01
CA GLY A 69 -16.24 8.37 -5.35
C GLY A 69 -16.74 9.36 -4.30
N TRP A 70 -16.04 9.47 -3.17
CA TRP A 70 -16.49 10.29 -2.03
C TRP A 70 -16.35 11.78 -2.31
N ALA A 71 -15.14 12.18 -2.70
CA ALA A 71 -14.77 13.56 -2.80
C ALA A 71 -15.36 14.24 -4.04
N ASN A 72 -15.38 13.55 -5.18
CA ASN A 72 -16.29 13.83 -6.29
C ASN A 72 -16.58 12.52 -7.09
N LYS A 73 -17.43 12.61 -8.12
CA LYS A 73 -17.83 11.44 -8.95
C LYS A 73 -16.91 11.16 -10.14
N ALA A 74 -15.79 11.86 -10.27
CA ALA A 74 -14.81 11.64 -11.32
C ALA A 74 -13.65 10.79 -10.80
N ASP A 75 -13.04 9.97 -11.66
CA ASP A 75 -11.77 9.32 -11.37
C ASP A 75 -10.66 10.34 -11.63
N GLU A 76 -10.10 10.92 -10.57
CA GLU A 76 -8.98 11.86 -10.68
C GLU A 76 -7.68 11.14 -11.02
N ALA A 77 -7.45 11.00 -12.32
CA ALA A 77 -6.14 10.61 -12.80
C ALA A 77 -5.20 11.83 -12.92
N GLU A 78 -4.12 11.83 -12.13
CA GLU A 78 -3.00 12.74 -12.39
C GLU A 78 -2.26 12.28 -13.66
N THR A 79 -2.53 12.98 -14.76
CA THR A 79 -1.91 12.70 -16.07
C THR A 79 -0.40 12.99 -16.14
N ILE A 80 0.16 13.67 -15.12
CA ILE A 80 1.60 13.95 -15.01
C ILE A 80 2.35 12.87 -14.21
N THR A 81 1.72 12.30 -13.19
CA THR A 81 2.38 11.43 -12.18
C THR A 81 1.88 9.98 -12.24
N CYS A 82 1.32 9.57 -13.38
CA CYS A 82 0.84 8.21 -13.61
C CYS A 82 -0.37 7.77 -12.77
N GLY A 83 -1.05 8.70 -12.12
CA GLY A 83 -2.16 8.41 -11.20
C GLY A 83 -1.70 7.72 -9.92
N HIS A 84 -1.65 8.47 -8.83
CA HIS A 84 -1.12 8.00 -7.54
C HIS A 84 -1.86 6.76 -7.01
N GLY A 85 -3.20 6.81 -6.90
CA GLY A 85 -3.99 5.68 -6.40
C GLY A 85 -3.93 4.42 -7.27
N THR A 86 -3.88 4.59 -8.59
CA THR A 86 -3.70 3.48 -9.56
C THR A 86 -2.34 2.80 -9.38
N HIS A 87 -1.28 3.59 -9.17
CA HIS A 87 0.06 3.10 -8.92
C HIS A 87 0.15 2.33 -7.60
N VAL A 88 -0.41 2.89 -6.52
CA VAL A 88 -0.50 2.28 -5.18
C VAL A 88 -1.27 0.97 -5.21
N ALA A 89 -2.46 0.94 -5.83
CA ALA A 89 -3.25 -0.26 -6.00
C ALA A 89 -2.52 -1.34 -6.81
N GLY A 90 -1.69 -0.92 -7.77
CA GLY A 90 -0.92 -1.82 -8.62
C GLY A 90 0.15 -2.56 -7.83
N LEU A 91 0.86 -1.85 -6.95
CA LEU A 91 1.88 -2.43 -6.06
C LEU A 91 1.27 -3.37 -5.03
N LEU A 92 0.05 -3.12 -4.60
CA LEU A 92 -0.62 -3.93 -3.59
C LEU A 92 -1.23 -5.21 -4.19
N ALA A 93 -2.16 -5.05 -5.15
CA ALA A 93 -3.04 -6.14 -5.61
C ALA A 93 -3.18 -6.22 -7.15
N GLY A 94 -2.33 -5.52 -7.91
CA GLY A 94 -2.36 -5.59 -9.38
C GLY A 94 -2.18 -7.01 -9.92
N SER A 95 -3.07 -7.43 -10.82
CA SER A 95 -2.97 -8.72 -11.50
C SER A 95 -3.53 -8.67 -12.92
N SER A 96 -2.70 -9.04 -13.90
CA SER A 96 -3.00 -8.99 -15.32
C SER A 96 -4.24 -9.82 -15.66
N PHE A 97 -5.27 -9.19 -16.19
CA PHE A 97 -6.49 -9.83 -16.67
C PHE A 97 -6.21 -10.61 -17.96
N SER A 98 -5.47 -10.00 -18.90
CA SER A 98 -5.13 -10.63 -20.17
C SER A 98 -4.16 -11.80 -20.05
N GLY A 99 -3.43 -11.88 -18.92
CA GLY A 99 -2.35 -12.85 -18.70
C GLY A 99 -1.12 -12.63 -19.58
N LYS A 100 -1.11 -11.56 -20.40
CA LYS A 100 0.03 -11.20 -21.27
C LYS A 100 1.12 -10.44 -20.53
N HIS A 101 0.78 -9.84 -19.39
CA HIS A 101 1.69 -9.07 -18.54
C HIS A 101 1.89 -9.76 -17.19
N ALA A 102 2.99 -9.42 -16.51
CA ALA A 102 3.22 -9.92 -15.16
C ALA A 102 2.25 -9.27 -14.17
N ASN A 103 1.96 -9.96 -13.07
CA ASN A 103 1.23 -9.39 -11.94
C ASN A 103 2.17 -8.48 -11.17
N LEU A 104 1.73 -7.24 -10.92
CA LEU A 104 2.52 -6.23 -10.23
C LEU A 104 2.36 -6.29 -8.70
N GLY A 105 1.18 -6.70 -8.23
CA GLY A 105 0.82 -6.61 -6.82
C GLY A 105 1.56 -7.61 -5.95
N ILE A 106 1.95 -7.22 -4.73
CA ILE A 106 2.47 -8.13 -3.68
C ILE A 106 1.47 -9.25 -3.39
N ALA A 107 0.20 -8.91 -3.18
CA ALA A 107 -0.93 -9.82 -2.97
C ALA A 107 -1.85 -9.83 -4.20
N ASP A 108 -1.35 -10.40 -5.30
CA ASP A 108 -2.00 -10.33 -6.61
C ASP A 108 -3.32 -11.09 -6.75
N LYS A 109 -3.68 -11.94 -5.78
CA LYS A 109 -5.00 -12.59 -5.69
C LYS A 109 -5.98 -11.85 -4.78
N ALA A 110 -5.55 -10.82 -4.06
CA ALA A 110 -6.45 -9.98 -3.28
C ALA A 110 -7.39 -9.17 -4.19
N ARG A 111 -8.58 -8.86 -3.66
CA ARG A 111 -9.57 -7.97 -4.27
C ARG A 111 -9.57 -6.62 -3.56
N ILE A 112 -10.04 -5.57 -4.22
CA ILE A 112 -9.92 -4.18 -3.79
C ILE A 112 -11.32 -3.62 -3.52
N ALA A 113 -11.50 -3.03 -2.34
CA ALA A 113 -12.53 -2.05 -2.07
C ALA A 113 -11.86 -0.67 -2.06
N PHE A 114 -12.24 0.20 -2.99
CA PHE A 114 -11.55 1.47 -3.19
C PHE A 114 -12.41 2.65 -2.70
N MET A 115 -11.81 3.53 -1.92
CA MET A 115 -12.37 4.82 -1.52
C MET A 115 -11.57 5.93 -2.19
N ASP A 116 -12.23 6.67 -3.06
CA ASP A 116 -11.64 7.78 -3.78
C ASP A 116 -11.88 9.10 -3.04
N ILE A 117 -10.78 9.67 -2.56
CA ILE A 117 -10.73 10.95 -1.84
C ILE A 117 -10.06 12.05 -2.67
N GLY A 118 -9.85 11.80 -3.96
CA GLY A 118 -9.35 12.75 -4.94
C GLY A 118 -10.32 13.92 -5.12
N THR A 119 -9.77 15.13 -5.20
CA THR A 119 -10.51 16.31 -5.64
C THR A 119 -9.70 17.02 -6.69
N GLN A 120 -10.39 17.49 -7.71
CA GLN A 120 -9.82 18.39 -8.70
C GLN A 120 -10.70 19.63 -8.82
N SER A 121 -10.10 20.77 -9.13
CA SER A 121 -10.86 21.99 -9.41
C SER A 121 -11.86 21.75 -10.54
N GLU A 122 -13.09 22.28 -10.43
CA GLU A 122 -14.12 22.15 -11.49
C GLU A 122 -13.62 22.66 -12.87
N THR A 123 -12.74 23.67 -12.84
CA THR A 123 -12.10 24.24 -14.04
C THR A 123 -11.16 23.26 -14.77
N CYS A 124 -10.80 22.16 -14.13
CA CYS A 124 -9.88 21.15 -14.64
C CYS A 124 -10.57 19.98 -15.35
N THR A 125 -11.91 19.98 -15.40
CA THR A 125 -12.66 18.94 -16.11
C THR A 125 -12.21 18.86 -17.58
N GLY A 126 -11.57 17.76 -17.97
CA GLY A 126 -11.04 17.54 -19.32
C GLY A 126 -9.71 18.22 -19.64
N GLN A 127 -9.02 18.80 -18.64
CA GLN A 127 -7.68 19.36 -18.79
C GLN A 127 -6.60 18.39 -18.30
N LEU A 128 -5.53 18.24 -19.08
CA LEU A 128 -4.29 17.62 -18.63
C LEU A 128 -3.58 18.60 -17.67
N HIS A 129 -2.76 18.09 -16.75
CA HIS A 129 -1.87 18.90 -15.89
C HIS A 129 -2.50 19.66 -14.71
N CYS A 130 -3.64 19.21 -14.18
CA CYS A 130 -4.20 19.78 -12.95
C CYS A 130 -3.80 19.01 -11.69
N ALA A 131 -3.46 19.75 -10.63
CA ALA A 131 -3.14 19.19 -9.33
C ALA A 131 -4.37 18.53 -8.68
N VAL A 132 -4.19 17.34 -8.10
CA VAL A 132 -5.20 16.68 -7.28
C VAL A 132 -4.97 17.06 -5.83
N SER A 133 -6.04 17.47 -5.15
CA SER A 133 -6.05 17.67 -3.70
C SER A 133 -6.80 16.51 -3.05
N LEU A 134 -6.55 16.25 -1.77
CA LEU A 134 -7.24 15.19 -1.03
C LEU A 134 -8.26 15.78 -0.08
N ALA A 135 -9.47 15.22 -0.09
CA ALA A 135 -10.52 15.51 0.89
C ALA A 135 -10.99 14.22 1.56
N THR A 136 -10.62 14.04 2.82
CA THR A 136 -11.02 12.88 3.60
C THR A 136 -12.32 13.16 4.35
N PRO A 137 -13.18 12.15 4.57
CA PRO A 137 -14.21 12.22 5.61
C PRO A 137 -13.61 12.64 6.96
N ALA A 138 -14.38 13.39 7.74
CA ALA A 138 -13.96 13.82 9.07
C ALA A 138 -13.96 12.64 10.06
N ASP A 139 -15.00 11.80 9.96
CA ASP A 139 -15.20 10.64 10.82
C ASP A 139 -14.51 9.39 10.26
N ALA A 140 -13.88 8.61 11.14
CA ALA A 140 -13.19 7.38 10.75
C ALA A 140 -14.16 6.30 10.23
N SER A 141 -15.41 6.29 10.69
CA SER A 141 -16.47 5.40 10.19
C SER A 141 -16.73 5.64 8.71
N ASP A 142 -16.94 6.90 8.31
CA ASP A 142 -17.21 7.25 6.91
C ASP A 142 -16.04 6.89 5.98
N LEU A 143 -14.82 6.91 6.52
CA LEU A 143 -13.62 6.52 5.79
C LEU A 143 -13.50 4.99 5.57
N LEU A 144 -13.98 4.18 6.51
CA LEU A 144 -13.67 2.74 6.57
C LEU A 144 -14.90 1.83 6.35
N GLU A 145 -16.08 2.19 6.85
CA GLU A 145 -17.25 1.29 6.97
C GLU A 145 -17.69 0.72 5.62
N SER A 146 -17.82 1.55 4.59
CA SER A 146 -18.23 1.07 3.27
C SER A 146 -17.28 0.01 2.69
N GLN A 147 -15.98 0.17 2.94
CA GLN A 147 -14.97 -0.82 2.55
C GLN A 147 -15.02 -2.08 3.45
N ILE A 148 -15.33 -1.92 4.75
CA ILE A 148 -15.56 -3.03 5.69
C ILE A 148 -16.79 -3.86 5.26
N ASP A 149 -17.87 -3.21 4.84
CA ASP A 149 -19.07 -3.84 4.30
C ASP A 149 -18.76 -4.64 3.03
N ALA A 150 -17.78 -4.19 2.24
CA ALA A 150 -17.24 -4.93 1.10
C ALA A 150 -16.29 -6.09 1.50
N GLY A 151 -16.04 -6.28 2.80
CA GLY A 151 -15.24 -7.36 3.38
C GLY A 151 -13.81 -6.99 3.71
N ALA A 152 -13.42 -5.71 3.63
CA ALA A 152 -12.05 -5.29 3.94
C ALA A 152 -11.75 -5.37 5.45
N LYS A 153 -10.58 -5.93 5.77
CA LYS A 153 -10.01 -5.97 7.13
C LYS A 153 -8.64 -5.31 7.23
N ILE A 154 -7.99 -5.10 6.09
CA ILE A 154 -6.66 -4.51 6.00
C ILE A 154 -6.79 -3.31 5.05
N PHE A 155 -6.22 -2.17 5.46
CA PHE A 155 -6.38 -0.89 4.77
C PHE A 155 -5.02 -0.26 4.46
N SER A 156 -4.90 0.34 3.28
CA SER A 156 -3.72 1.07 2.82
C SER A 156 -4.03 2.56 2.66
N PHE A 157 -3.41 3.42 3.47
CA PHE A 157 -3.51 4.88 3.38
C PHE A 157 -2.15 5.45 2.96
N SER A 158 -2.03 5.77 1.68
CA SER A 158 -0.81 6.33 1.09
C SER A 158 -0.83 7.86 1.02
N TRP A 159 -1.47 8.50 2.00
CA TRP A 159 -1.64 9.94 2.13
C TRP A 159 -1.44 10.38 3.59
N GLY A 160 -1.29 11.68 3.79
CA GLY A 160 -1.21 12.26 5.13
C GLY A 160 -0.92 13.76 5.07
N THR A 161 -1.20 14.45 6.17
CA THR A 161 -0.97 15.90 6.29
C THR A 161 0.31 16.15 7.10
N PRO A 162 1.33 16.81 6.52
CA PRO A 162 2.51 17.24 7.27
C PRO A 162 2.17 18.25 8.37
N GLY A 163 3.07 18.41 9.35
CA GLY A 163 2.97 19.45 10.38
C GLY A 163 2.30 19.02 11.68
N SER A 164 1.68 17.83 11.73
CA SER A 164 1.24 17.17 12.97
C SER A 164 1.31 15.66 12.80
N ASP A 165 1.84 14.94 13.80
CA ASP A 165 1.88 13.47 13.79
C ASP A 165 0.61 12.84 14.40
N TYR A 166 -0.06 13.52 15.33
CA TYR A 166 -1.25 13.03 16.03
C TYR A 166 -2.34 14.11 16.06
N SER A 167 -3.11 14.17 14.96
CA SER A 167 -4.27 15.07 14.83
C SER A 167 -5.54 14.47 15.44
N SER A 168 -6.66 15.22 15.39
CA SER A 168 -7.99 14.67 15.70
C SER A 168 -8.31 13.44 14.85
N GLN A 169 -7.98 13.46 13.56
CA GLN A 169 -8.18 12.30 12.68
C GLN A 169 -7.35 11.09 13.13
N ALA A 170 -6.11 11.29 13.59
CA ALA A 170 -5.28 10.20 14.13
C ALA A 170 -5.88 9.62 15.42
N ARG A 171 -6.42 10.47 16.31
CA ARG A 171 -7.12 10.06 17.53
C ARG A 171 -8.38 9.27 17.22
N ASP A 172 -9.19 9.74 16.27
CA ASP A 172 -10.47 9.12 15.93
C ASP A 172 -10.25 7.80 15.19
N LEU A 173 -9.20 7.71 14.36
CA LEU A 173 -8.73 6.45 13.77
C LEU A 173 -8.25 5.45 14.84
N ASP A 174 -7.50 5.90 15.84
CA ASP A 174 -7.07 5.06 16.96
C ASP A 174 -8.27 4.49 17.73
N ALA A 175 -9.28 5.33 18.01
CA ALA A 175 -10.51 4.92 18.69
C ALA A 175 -11.29 3.90 17.86
N PHE A 176 -11.41 4.12 16.55
CA PHE A 176 -12.08 3.19 15.65
C PHE A 176 -11.41 1.81 15.63
N ILE A 177 -10.07 1.74 15.50
CA ILE A 177 -9.33 0.48 15.48
C ILE A 177 -9.37 -0.22 16.85
N TYR A 178 -9.42 0.55 17.95
CA TYR A 178 -9.57 -0.03 19.29
C TYR A 178 -10.90 -0.78 19.45
N GLU A 179 -11.99 -0.22 18.92
CA GLU A 179 -13.32 -0.88 18.93
C GLU A 179 -13.44 -1.97 17.85
N ASN A 180 -12.58 -1.97 16.84
CA ASN A 180 -12.54 -2.94 15.73
C ASN A 180 -11.19 -3.67 15.69
N PRO A 181 -10.90 -4.59 16.62
CA PRO A 181 -9.55 -5.14 16.83
C PRO A 181 -9.05 -6.05 15.69
N ASP A 182 -9.90 -6.40 14.72
CA ASP A 182 -9.56 -7.15 13.51
C ASP A 182 -9.29 -6.25 12.29
N VAL A 183 -9.41 -4.93 12.44
CA VAL A 183 -9.11 -3.94 11.40
C VAL A 183 -7.66 -3.45 11.53
N LEU A 184 -6.86 -3.69 10.50
CA LEU A 184 -5.49 -3.21 10.40
C LEU A 184 -5.40 -2.06 9.40
N VAL A 185 -4.83 -0.92 9.82
CA VAL A 185 -4.59 0.22 8.93
C VAL A 185 -3.08 0.45 8.80
N VAL A 186 -2.61 0.54 7.57
CA VAL A 186 -1.21 0.80 7.21
C VAL A 186 -1.13 2.18 6.56
N VAL A 187 -0.26 3.05 7.08
CA VAL A 187 -0.22 4.48 6.74
C VAL A 187 1.18 4.91 6.35
N ALA A 188 1.31 5.67 5.27
CA ALA A 188 2.58 6.28 4.85
C ALA A 188 3.14 7.23 5.93
N ALA A 189 4.44 7.19 6.20
CA ALA A 189 5.07 8.06 7.20
C ALA A 189 5.16 9.54 6.78
N GLY A 190 5.18 9.81 5.48
CA GLY A 190 5.36 11.14 4.90
C GLY A 190 6.68 11.28 4.14
N ASN A 191 6.76 12.30 3.30
CA ASN A 191 7.90 12.55 2.40
C ASN A 191 8.68 13.83 2.76
N SER A 192 8.70 14.23 4.04
CA SER A 192 9.33 15.49 4.49
C SER A 192 10.79 15.32 4.95
N GLY A 193 11.34 14.12 4.86
CA GLY A 193 12.74 13.80 5.22
C GLY A 193 13.07 14.01 6.69
N GLU A 194 14.34 13.83 7.04
CA GLU A 194 14.88 14.21 8.35
C GLU A 194 15.47 15.63 8.25
N SER A 195 14.91 16.61 8.97
CA SER A 195 15.47 17.97 9.00
C SER A 195 16.56 18.07 10.06
N SER A 196 17.81 17.89 9.64
CA SER A 196 19.01 17.94 10.50
C SER A 196 19.28 19.32 11.11
N THR A 197 18.65 20.38 10.62
CA THR A 197 18.82 21.76 11.11
C THR A 197 17.89 22.14 12.26
N THR A 198 16.81 21.39 12.50
CA THR A 198 15.78 21.75 13.50
C THR A 198 15.44 20.63 14.48
N GLY A 199 15.93 19.41 14.29
CA GLY A 199 15.47 18.25 15.06
C GLY A 199 13.99 17.94 14.82
N GLN A 200 13.47 18.33 13.65
CA GLN A 200 12.05 18.24 13.33
C GLN A 200 11.64 16.80 13.11
N ARG A 201 10.56 16.47 13.80
CA ARG A 201 9.77 15.25 13.69
C ARG A 201 8.85 15.43 12.49
N THR A 202 8.95 14.56 11.50
CA THR A 202 8.31 14.77 10.19
C THR A 202 7.25 13.74 9.86
N ILE A 203 6.94 12.84 10.80
CA ILE A 203 5.80 11.92 10.69
C ILE A 203 4.52 12.70 10.42
N SER A 204 3.84 12.37 9.32
CA SER A 204 2.56 12.97 8.97
C SER A 204 1.42 12.34 9.77
N SER A 205 0.33 13.07 9.91
CA SER A 205 -0.95 12.53 10.39
C SER A 205 -1.69 11.89 9.21
N PRO A 206 -2.36 10.73 9.39
CA PRO A 206 -2.59 10.01 10.65
C PRO A 206 -1.54 8.94 10.99
N SER A 207 -0.37 8.95 10.35
CA SER A 207 0.67 7.91 10.53
C SER A 207 1.21 7.81 11.96
N GLY A 208 1.17 8.92 12.71
CA GLY A 208 1.51 8.94 14.13
C GLY A 208 0.44 8.35 15.07
N ALA A 209 -0.68 7.82 14.57
CA ALA A 209 -1.62 7.04 15.38
C ALA A 209 -0.96 5.78 16.00
N LYS A 210 -1.44 5.32 17.15
CA LYS A 210 -0.83 4.21 17.91
C LYS A 210 -1.16 2.85 17.31
N ASN A 211 -2.40 2.68 16.86
CA ASN A 211 -2.99 1.41 16.44
C ASN A 211 -2.80 1.13 14.94
N VAL A 212 -2.12 2.02 14.20
CA VAL A 212 -1.76 1.83 12.79
C VAL A 212 -0.33 1.32 12.64
N ILE A 213 0.00 0.75 11.49
CA ILE A 213 1.39 0.55 11.04
C ILE A 213 1.82 1.76 10.23
N SER A 214 2.83 2.49 10.69
CA SER A 214 3.47 3.59 9.97
C SER A 214 4.65 3.06 9.15
N VAL A 215 4.70 3.41 7.87
CA VAL A 215 5.67 2.88 6.91
C VAL A 215 6.57 3.98 6.35
N GLY A 216 7.87 3.88 6.63
CA GLY A 216 8.91 4.67 5.98
C GLY A 216 9.38 4.04 4.66
N ALA A 217 10.15 4.80 3.89
CA ALA A 217 10.68 4.35 2.59
C ALA A 217 12.18 4.08 2.66
N SER A 218 12.58 2.94 2.11
CA SER A 218 13.97 2.61 1.78
C SER A 218 14.20 2.72 0.28
N LEU A 219 15.47 2.70 -0.09
CA LEU A 219 15.87 2.50 -1.46
C LEU A 219 15.48 1.08 -1.94
N ASN A 220 15.50 0.86 -3.26
CA ASN A 220 15.38 -0.47 -3.83
C ASN A 220 16.78 -1.12 -3.94
N SER A 221 16.91 -2.22 -4.71
CA SER A 221 18.19 -2.95 -4.82
C SER A 221 19.37 -2.05 -5.17
N ALA A 222 20.56 -2.35 -4.66
CA ALA A 222 21.78 -1.66 -5.10
C ALA A 222 22.00 -1.74 -6.63
N ALA A 223 21.53 -2.81 -7.28
CA ALA A 223 21.58 -2.96 -8.73
C ALA A 223 20.66 -1.98 -9.49
N SER A 224 19.75 -1.32 -8.79
CA SER A 224 18.93 -0.23 -9.33
C SER A 224 19.68 1.12 -9.31
N PHE A 225 20.80 1.22 -8.59
CA PHE A 225 21.64 2.42 -8.47
C PHE A 225 23.02 2.22 -9.11
N THR A 226 23.13 1.43 -10.18
CA THR A 226 24.41 1.09 -10.84
C THR A 226 25.24 2.30 -11.26
N ASP A 227 24.61 3.46 -11.43
CA ASP A 227 25.26 4.71 -11.82
C ASP A 227 25.89 5.45 -10.62
N PHE A 228 25.49 5.12 -9.39
CA PHE A 228 26.05 5.67 -8.16
C PHE A 228 27.08 4.71 -7.58
N GLY A 229 28.37 5.05 -7.69
CA GLY A 229 29.51 4.20 -7.35
C GLY A 229 29.74 3.88 -5.86
N CYS A 230 28.69 3.68 -5.06
CA CYS A 230 28.76 3.37 -3.63
C CYS A 230 27.69 2.34 -3.20
N PRO A 231 27.76 1.07 -3.63
CA PRO A 231 26.73 0.05 -3.33
C PRO A 231 26.57 -0.27 -1.84
N ASP A 232 27.62 -0.04 -1.03
CA ASP A 232 27.55 -0.18 0.43
C ASP A 232 26.66 0.88 1.10
N VAL A 233 26.40 2.00 0.40
CA VAL A 233 25.60 3.13 0.89
C VAL A 233 24.26 3.22 0.16
N PHE A 234 24.21 2.94 -1.15
CA PHE A 234 22.97 2.97 -1.93
C PHE A 234 22.48 1.55 -2.19
N ASN A 235 21.79 0.99 -1.20
CA ASN A 235 21.20 -0.34 -1.25
C ASN A 235 19.85 -0.36 -0.52
N GLU A 236 19.17 -1.51 -0.58
CA GLU A 236 17.85 -1.74 -0.02
C GLU A 236 17.75 -1.51 1.51
N ARG A 237 18.89 -1.42 2.22
CA ARG A 237 18.92 -1.15 3.67
C ARG A 237 19.01 0.33 3.99
N THR A 238 19.16 1.18 2.98
CA THR A 238 19.29 2.62 3.14
C THR A 238 17.92 3.26 3.12
N VAL A 239 17.62 4.04 4.15
CA VAL A 239 16.40 4.85 4.22
C VAL A 239 16.48 5.94 3.16
N ALA A 240 15.41 6.11 2.40
CA ALA A 240 15.33 7.17 1.39
C ALA A 240 15.34 8.53 2.08
N SER A 241 16.11 9.49 1.55
CA SER A 241 16.31 10.80 2.19
C SER A 241 15.03 11.61 2.37
N PHE A 242 14.01 11.36 1.54
CA PHE A 242 12.70 11.99 1.67
C PHE A 242 11.81 11.33 2.72
N SER A 243 12.12 10.11 3.19
CA SER A 243 11.27 9.40 4.15
C SER A 243 11.20 10.22 5.44
N SER A 244 9.98 10.55 5.86
CA SER A 244 9.75 11.18 7.15
C SER A 244 10.26 10.29 8.29
N ALA A 245 10.79 10.93 9.32
CA ALA A 245 11.45 10.31 10.46
C ALA A 245 10.82 10.80 11.77
N GLY A 246 10.77 9.89 12.75
CA GLY A 246 10.37 10.22 14.11
C GLY A 246 11.53 10.68 15.00
N PRO A 247 11.35 10.66 16.33
CA PRO A 247 10.15 10.19 17.04
C PRO A 247 8.93 11.09 16.78
N THR A 248 7.74 10.68 17.21
CA THR A 248 6.58 11.59 17.27
C THR A 248 6.79 12.71 18.29
N THR A 249 5.90 13.69 18.32
CA THR A 249 5.99 14.90 19.13
C THR A 249 5.97 14.60 20.63
N ASP A 250 5.33 13.52 21.01
CA ASP A 250 5.28 12.96 22.36
C ASP A 250 6.34 11.87 22.63
N GLY A 251 7.25 11.61 21.69
CA GLY A 251 8.41 10.73 21.88
C GLY A 251 8.21 9.26 21.53
N ARG A 252 7.07 8.86 20.96
CA ARG A 252 6.85 7.48 20.48
C ARG A 252 7.70 7.20 19.25
N LEU A 253 8.10 5.93 19.10
CA LEU A 253 8.90 5.48 17.97
C LEU A 253 7.99 5.29 16.74
N LYS A 254 8.25 6.08 15.69
CA LYS A 254 7.64 6.01 14.36
C LYS A 254 8.70 6.36 13.31
N PRO A 255 8.64 5.85 12.08
CA PRO A 255 7.69 4.84 11.60
C PRO A 255 7.87 3.49 12.32
N ASP A 256 6.87 2.60 12.22
CA ASP A 256 6.96 1.26 12.83
C ASP A 256 7.90 0.36 12.01
N VAL A 257 7.87 0.48 10.68
CA VAL A 257 8.68 -0.30 9.74
C VAL A 257 9.13 0.55 8.55
N VAL A 258 10.10 0.04 7.78
CA VAL A 258 10.57 0.63 6.52
C VAL A 258 10.46 -0.41 5.42
N ALA A 259 10.01 -0.01 4.23
CA ALA A 259 9.90 -0.88 3.06
C ALA A 259 10.39 -0.17 1.80
N PRO A 260 10.63 -0.89 0.69
CA PRO A 260 11.10 -0.29 -0.55
C PRO A 260 10.10 0.76 -1.05
N GLY A 261 10.56 1.98 -1.32
CA GLY A 261 9.71 3.08 -1.79
C GLY A 261 10.38 3.99 -2.82
N MET A 262 11.63 3.70 -3.23
CA MET A 262 12.35 4.47 -4.25
C MET A 262 12.20 3.82 -5.63
N SER A 263 11.70 4.60 -6.60
CA SER A 263 11.62 4.25 -8.03
C SER A 263 10.97 2.88 -8.29
N LEU A 264 9.77 2.68 -7.77
CA LEU A 264 8.98 1.47 -7.98
C LEU A 264 8.13 1.60 -9.25
N LEU A 265 8.23 0.60 -10.13
CA LEU A 265 7.41 0.49 -11.33
C LEU A 265 6.04 -0.12 -10.97
N SER A 266 4.94 0.53 -11.35
CA SER A 266 3.58 0.04 -11.13
C SER A 266 2.61 0.53 -12.22
N SER A 267 1.34 0.13 -12.12
CA SER A 267 0.25 0.51 -13.01
C SER A 267 0.17 2.03 -13.21
N GLN A 268 0.00 2.45 -14.46
CA GLN A 268 -0.18 3.85 -14.83
C GLN A 268 -1.65 4.11 -15.20
N SER A 269 -2.20 5.20 -14.66
CA SER A 269 -3.51 5.72 -15.06
C SER A 269 -3.44 6.46 -16.40
N GLU A 270 -4.57 6.49 -17.12
CA GLU A 270 -4.78 7.31 -18.32
C GLU A 270 -5.46 8.64 -17.93
N ALA A 271 -5.84 9.48 -18.89
CA ALA A 271 -6.53 10.74 -18.58
C ALA A 271 -7.87 10.52 -17.86
N PRO A 272 -8.33 11.47 -17.00
CA PRO A 272 -9.62 11.39 -16.34
C PRO A 272 -10.75 11.10 -17.34
N GLY A 273 -11.61 10.14 -17.02
CA GLY A 273 -12.72 9.70 -17.87
C GLY A 273 -12.32 8.83 -19.08
N SER A 274 -11.02 8.50 -19.25
CA SER A 274 -10.58 7.56 -20.28
C SER A 274 -11.17 6.18 -20.04
N THR A 275 -11.58 5.51 -21.12
CA THR A 275 -12.02 4.11 -21.12
C THR A 275 -11.10 3.23 -21.99
N LYS A 276 -9.90 3.74 -22.28
CA LYS A 276 -8.92 3.06 -23.11
C LYS A 276 -8.21 1.97 -22.32
N GLU A 277 -8.43 0.73 -22.73
CA GLU A 277 -7.67 -0.41 -22.19
C GLU A 277 -6.16 -0.16 -22.26
N SER A 278 -5.46 -0.30 -21.14
CA SER A 278 -4.05 0.02 -21.00
C SER A 278 -3.32 -0.99 -20.12
N SER A 279 -2.04 -1.21 -20.40
CA SER A 279 -1.13 -1.97 -19.53
C SER A 279 0.14 -1.19 -19.24
N ALA A 280 0.07 0.13 -19.41
CA ALA A 280 1.20 1.03 -19.22
C ALA A 280 1.66 1.01 -17.76
N THR A 281 2.97 1.07 -17.56
CA THR A 281 3.55 1.13 -16.22
C THR A 281 4.46 2.33 -16.12
N CYS A 282 4.55 2.91 -14.92
CA CYS A 282 5.47 4.01 -14.66
C CYS A 282 6.16 3.87 -13.30
N SER A 283 7.27 4.61 -13.15
CA SER A 283 8.03 4.66 -11.90
C SER A 283 7.59 5.83 -11.03
N LEU A 284 7.21 5.55 -9.77
CA LEU A 284 7.02 6.56 -8.73
C LEU A 284 7.86 6.25 -7.49
N GLN A 285 7.98 7.21 -6.59
CA GLN A 285 8.71 7.07 -5.34
C GLN A 285 8.02 7.83 -4.21
N GLY A 286 8.15 7.30 -2.99
CA GLY A 286 7.55 7.88 -1.80
C GLY A 286 7.31 6.83 -0.72
N THR A 287 7.05 7.29 0.50
CA THR A 287 6.45 6.43 1.53
C THR A 287 5.09 5.89 1.08
N SER A 288 4.41 6.63 0.21
CA SER A 288 3.18 6.20 -0.46
C SER A 288 3.32 4.91 -1.27
N GLN A 289 4.49 4.63 -1.86
CA GLN A 289 4.78 3.40 -2.59
C GLN A 289 5.28 2.28 -1.65
N ALA A 290 5.91 2.64 -0.53
CA ALA A 290 6.32 1.68 0.49
C ALA A 290 5.13 1.09 1.27
N THR A 291 4.10 1.90 1.55
CA THR A 291 2.88 1.48 2.25
C THR A 291 2.17 0.28 1.59
N PRO A 292 1.79 0.28 0.30
CA PRO A 292 1.11 -0.86 -0.33
C PRO A 292 1.96 -2.13 -0.37
N VAL A 293 3.30 -2.01 -0.33
CA VAL A 293 4.18 -3.18 -0.20
C VAL A 293 3.97 -3.86 1.15
N ILE A 294 3.99 -3.10 2.25
CA ILE A 294 3.71 -3.63 3.60
C ILE A 294 2.26 -4.08 3.73
N THR A 295 1.31 -3.35 3.16
CA THR A 295 -0.10 -3.78 3.16
C THR A 295 -0.27 -5.12 2.45
N GLY A 296 0.41 -5.32 1.32
CA GLY A 296 0.43 -6.61 0.63
C GLY A 296 1.02 -7.73 1.48
N VAL A 297 2.14 -7.50 2.17
CA VAL A 297 2.71 -8.46 3.13
C VAL A 297 1.71 -8.79 4.25
N ALA A 298 1.01 -7.78 4.78
CA ALA A 298 -0.02 -7.97 5.80
C ALA A 298 -1.18 -8.84 5.30
N VAL A 299 -1.60 -8.68 4.03
CA VAL A 299 -2.61 -9.53 3.39
C VAL A 299 -2.15 -11.00 3.30
N LEU A 300 -0.89 -11.25 2.92
CA LEU A 300 -0.35 -12.60 2.86
C LEU A 300 -0.25 -13.25 4.25
N LEU A 301 0.16 -12.48 5.27
CA LEU A 301 0.19 -12.94 6.66
C LEU A 301 -1.20 -13.22 7.21
N TYR A 302 -2.18 -12.38 6.87
CA TYR A 302 -3.57 -12.62 7.23
C TYR A 302 -4.09 -13.92 6.61
N GLU A 303 -3.86 -14.16 5.31
CA GLU A 303 -4.19 -15.43 4.67
C GLU A 303 -3.50 -16.61 5.37
N TRP A 304 -2.21 -16.49 5.68
CA TRP A 304 -1.42 -17.53 6.35
C TRP A 304 -1.98 -17.91 7.74
N LEU A 305 -2.38 -16.91 8.54
CA LEU A 305 -3.02 -17.11 9.85
C LEU A 305 -4.44 -17.65 9.71
N ARG A 306 -5.25 -17.04 8.84
CA ARG A 306 -6.65 -17.41 8.57
C ARG A 306 -6.75 -18.86 8.09
N ASP A 307 -5.86 -19.30 7.23
CA ASP A 307 -5.89 -20.64 6.62
C ASP A 307 -5.16 -21.71 7.46
N GLY A 308 -4.49 -21.32 8.55
CA GLY A 308 -3.88 -22.25 9.51
C GLY A 308 -2.54 -22.82 9.08
N TRP A 309 -1.73 -22.05 8.35
CA TRP A 309 -0.37 -22.44 7.96
C TRP A 309 0.66 -22.30 9.10
N TRP A 310 0.30 -21.54 10.14
CA TRP A 310 1.27 -20.95 11.06
C TRP A 310 2.01 -21.87 12.01
N LYS A 311 1.52 -23.11 12.19
CA LYS A 311 2.11 -24.02 13.17
C LYS A 311 3.31 -24.79 12.61
N ASN A 312 3.16 -25.35 11.40
CA ASN A 312 4.14 -26.28 10.81
C ASN A 312 4.53 -25.91 9.37
N GLY A 313 4.12 -24.75 8.84
CA GLY A 313 4.36 -24.39 7.43
C GLY A 313 3.48 -25.15 6.43
N THR A 314 2.54 -25.96 6.90
CA THR A 314 1.58 -26.71 6.08
C THR A 314 0.16 -26.27 6.40
N LYS A 315 -0.68 -26.03 5.38
CA LYS A 315 -2.09 -25.68 5.55
C LYS A 315 -2.83 -26.73 6.38
N ASN A 316 -3.34 -26.33 7.54
CA ASN A 316 -4.20 -27.17 8.37
C ASN A 316 -5.37 -26.35 8.93
N PRO A 317 -6.61 -26.60 8.44
CA PRO A 317 -7.79 -25.88 8.91
C PRO A 317 -8.05 -25.98 10.41
N ALA A 318 -7.51 -26.98 11.12
CA ALA A 318 -7.63 -27.08 12.58
C ALA A 318 -6.87 -25.95 13.32
N TYR A 319 -5.91 -25.30 12.65
CA TYR A 319 -5.17 -24.15 13.17
C TYR A 319 -5.61 -22.82 12.54
N ALA A 320 -6.65 -22.83 11.70
CA ALA A 320 -7.22 -21.63 11.09
C ALA A 320 -7.71 -20.63 12.16
N MET A 321 -7.29 -19.37 12.06
CA MET A 321 -7.82 -18.30 12.90
C MET A 321 -9.10 -17.73 12.30
N LYS A 322 -10.22 -17.84 13.02
CA LYS A 322 -11.52 -17.25 12.60
C LYS A 322 -11.50 -15.72 12.60
N THR A 323 -10.78 -15.15 13.55
CA THR A 323 -10.56 -13.71 13.68
C THR A 323 -9.08 -13.51 13.91
N VAL A 324 -8.46 -12.68 13.07
CA VAL A 324 -7.03 -12.37 13.17
C VAL A 324 -6.91 -10.97 13.75
N PRO A 325 -6.39 -10.79 14.98
CA PRO A 325 -6.21 -9.47 15.57
C PRO A 325 -5.21 -8.63 14.77
N ALA A 326 -5.54 -7.36 14.53
CA ALA A 326 -4.66 -6.40 13.87
C ALA A 326 -3.35 -6.20 14.65
N SER A 327 -3.40 -6.26 15.98
CA SER A 327 -2.23 -6.19 16.86
C SER A 327 -1.27 -7.36 16.64
N LEU A 328 -1.78 -8.57 16.37
CA LEU A 328 -0.96 -9.74 16.04
C LEU A 328 -0.26 -9.56 14.68
N LEU A 329 -0.99 -9.10 13.66
CA LEU A 329 -0.40 -8.80 12.34
C LEU A 329 0.69 -7.73 12.45
N LYS A 330 0.41 -6.63 13.16
CA LYS A 330 1.39 -5.58 13.44
C LYS A 330 2.62 -6.13 14.15
N ALA A 331 2.44 -6.95 15.19
CA ALA A 331 3.55 -7.56 15.91
C ALA A 331 4.41 -8.45 15.00
N LEU A 332 3.79 -9.33 14.20
CA LEU A 332 4.50 -10.20 13.26
C LEU A 332 5.30 -9.39 12.23
N ILE A 333 4.68 -8.37 11.62
CA ILE A 333 5.33 -7.51 10.64
C ILE A 333 6.56 -6.82 11.24
N ILE A 334 6.45 -6.26 12.45
CA ILE A 334 7.58 -5.62 13.14
C ILE A 334 8.71 -6.62 13.42
N HIS A 335 8.39 -7.86 13.81
CA HIS A 335 9.41 -8.89 14.09
C HIS A 335 10.05 -9.49 12.84
N MET A 336 9.39 -9.42 11.68
CA MET A 336 9.91 -9.91 10.41
C MET A 336 10.88 -8.94 9.73
N VAL A 337 10.93 -7.68 10.16
CA VAL A 337 11.84 -6.68 9.57
C VAL A 337 13.29 -7.06 9.85
N LEU A 338 14.05 -7.20 8.77
CA LEU A 338 15.50 -7.35 8.82
C LEU A 338 16.10 -6.07 9.44
N SER A 339 16.60 -6.15 10.67
CA SER A 339 17.29 -5.02 11.29
C SER A 339 18.46 -4.56 10.41
N PRO A 340 18.60 -3.25 10.12
CA PRO A 340 19.78 -2.72 9.44
C PRO A 340 21.07 -2.94 10.26
N VAL A 341 20.94 -3.29 11.54
CA VAL A 341 22.05 -3.59 12.44
C VAL A 341 21.89 -4.98 13.07
N ARG A 342 22.59 -5.94 12.45
CA ARG A 342 23.22 -7.16 13.03
C ARG A 342 22.41 -8.46 13.27
N VAL A 343 23.09 -9.51 12.76
CA VAL A 343 23.20 -10.93 13.16
C VAL A 343 22.00 -11.84 12.84
N TRP A 344 22.20 -12.57 11.75
CA TRP A 344 21.50 -13.75 11.29
C TRP A 344 21.01 -14.67 12.41
N LEU A 345 19.69 -14.84 12.48
CA LEU A 345 19.02 -16.07 12.86
C LEU A 345 17.94 -16.35 11.79
N PRO A 346 17.62 -17.63 11.55
CA PRO A 346 17.45 -18.15 10.21
C PRO A 346 16.24 -17.55 9.51
N THR A 347 16.48 -17.22 8.24
CA THR A 347 15.51 -17.24 7.13
C THR A 347 14.23 -18.00 7.44
N LEU A 348 13.09 -17.45 6.99
CA LEU A 348 11.92 -18.24 6.60
C LEU A 348 12.38 -19.30 5.58
N GLN A 349 12.93 -20.40 6.08
CA GLN A 349 13.05 -21.65 5.37
C GLN A 349 11.81 -22.44 5.78
N MET A 350 10.85 -22.46 4.86
CA MET A 350 9.87 -23.55 4.80
C MET A 350 10.58 -24.86 4.48
#